data_AF-A0A151QXM7-F1
#
_entry.id   AF-A0A151QXM7-F1
#
_cell.length_a   1.000
_cell.length_b   1.000
_cell.length_c   1.000
_cell.angle_alpha   90.00
_cell.angle_beta   90.00
_cell.angle_gamma   90.00
#
_symmetry.space_group_name_H-M   'P 1'
#
loop_
_entity.id
_entity.type
_entity.pdbx_description
1 polymer ?
#
loop_
_entity_poly.entity_id
_entity_poly.type
_entity_poly.pdbx_seq_one_letter_code
_entity_poly.pdbx_strand_id
1 'polypeptide(L)'
;MKGDTEPYKIIEEFGCRMTGILKEWYANLGPVRQNMFHELGNTTIVLGTIHEEFIGDGTLTDRKIRQEFFEMKCCSLKMKDLDKH
;
A
#
# COMPACT_ATOMS: atom_id res chain seq x y z
N MET A 1 24.03 9.15 -16.94
CA MET A 1 22.63 9.23 -17.39
C MET A 1 21.83 8.29 -16.50
N LYS A 2 21.19 8.80 -15.44
CA LYS A 2 20.22 8.00 -14.69
C LYS A 2 18.98 7.96 -15.58
N GLY A 3 18.76 6.83 -16.25
CA GLY A 3 17.57 6.66 -17.05
C GLY A 3 16.37 6.76 -16.14
N ASP A 4 15.56 7.80 -16.34
CA ASP A 4 14.19 7.83 -15.88
C ASP A 4 13.50 6.65 -16.55
N THR A 5 13.54 5.48 -15.91
CA THR A 5 12.68 4.37 -16.30
C THR A 5 11.27 4.91 -16.09
N GLU A 6 10.60 5.27 -17.19
CA GLU A 6 9.28 5.89 -17.15
C GLU A 6 8.39 5.09 -16.19
N PRO A 7 7.74 5.73 -15.20
CA PRO A 7 6.94 5.06 -14.19
C PRO A 7 5.97 4.02 -14.76
N TYR A 8 5.47 4.28 -15.97
CA TYR A 8 4.68 3.35 -16.76
C TYR A 8 5.31 1.95 -16.87
N LYS A 9 6.58 1.86 -17.28
CA LYS A 9 7.30 0.58 -17.48
C LYS A 9 7.53 -0.16 -16.16
N ILE A 10 7.79 0.58 -15.09
CA ILE A 10 7.96 -0.01 -13.75
C ILE A 10 6.65 -0.69 -13.31
N ILE A 11 5.53 -0.02 -13.54
CA ILE A 11 4.21 -0.53 -13.16
C ILE A 11 3.80 -1.72 -14.06
N GLU A 12 4.15 -1.66 -15.36
CA GLU A 12 4.01 -2.78 -16.29
C GLU A 12 4.80 -4.01 -15.83
N GLU A 13 6.10 -3.86 -15.55
CA GLU A 13 6.92 -4.96 -15.04
C GLU A 13 6.42 -5.51 -13.70
N PHE A 14 5.96 -4.64 -12.81
CA PHE A 14 5.37 -5.03 -11.54
C PHE A 14 4.08 -5.84 -11.74
N GLY A 15 3.19 -5.36 -12.60
CA GLY A 15 1.95 -6.07 -12.99
C GLY A 15 2.24 -7.46 -13.58
N CYS A 16 3.24 -7.57 -14.46
CA CYS A 16 3.65 -8.86 -15.03
C CYS A 16 4.14 -9.87 -13.99
N ARG A 17 4.67 -9.41 -12.85
CA ARG A 17 5.18 -10.26 -11.75
C ARG A 17 4.12 -10.60 -10.71
N MET A 18 2.93 -10.00 -10.78
CA MET A 18 1.83 -10.36 -9.88
C MET A 18 1.45 -11.83 -10.06
N THR A 19 1.15 -12.50 -8.94
CA THR A 19 0.71 -13.90 -8.93
C THR A 19 -0.47 -14.09 -7.98
N GLY A 20 -1.17 -15.22 -8.10
CA GLY A 20 -2.30 -15.58 -7.24
C GLY A 20 -3.42 -14.53 -7.23
N ILE A 21 -3.96 -14.28 -6.03
CA ILE A 21 -5.12 -13.40 -5.82
C ILE A 21 -4.85 -11.97 -6.33
N LEU A 22 -3.63 -11.44 -6.17
CA LEU A 22 -3.30 -10.10 -6.64
C LEU A 22 -3.38 -10.01 -8.17
N LYS A 23 -2.92 -11.05 -8.88
CA LYS A 23 -3.03 -11.13 -10.34
C LYS A 23 -4.48 -11.23 -10.81
N GLU A 24 -5.27 -12.07 -10.14
CA GLU A 24 -6.70 -12.25 -10.46
C GLU A 24 -7.48 -10.96 -10.24
N TRP A 25 -7.25 -10.29 -9.10
CA TRP A 25 -7.83 -8.99 -8.82
C TRP A 25 -7.45 -7.95 -9.87
N TYR A 26 -6.16 -7.81 -10.20
CA TYR A 26 -5.70 -6.84 -11.19
C TYR A 26 -6.32 -7.09 -12.56
N ALA A 27 -6.42 -8.35 -12.99
CA ALA A 27 -7.08 -8.74 -14.24
C ALA A 27 -8.57 -8.36 -14.26
N ASN A 28 -9.25 -8.44 -13.11
CA ASN A 28 -10.68 -8.13 -12.98
C ASN A 28 -11.00 -6.63 -12.83
N LEU A 29 -9.99 -5.76 -12.68
CA LEU A 29 -10.20 -4.30 -12.63
C LEU A 29 -10.75 -3.75 -13.96
N GLY A 30 -10.49 -4.42 -15.07
CA GLY A 30 -10.85 -3.97 -16.42
C GLY A 30 -9.88 -2.89 -16.96
N PRO A 31 -9.91 -2.63 -18.29
CA PRO A 31 -8.85 -1.87 -18.96
C PRO A 31 -8.67 -0.44 -18.46
N VAL A 32 -9.78 0.25 -18.13
CA VAL A 32 -9.74 1.64 -17.66
C VAL A 32 -9.00 1.77 -16.33
N ARG A 33 -9.32 0.89 -15.37
CA ARG A 33 -8.67 0.93 -14.06
C ARG A 33 -7.24 0.43 -14.12
N GLN A 34 -6.94 -0.57 -14.95
CA GLN A 34 -5.54 -0.98 -15.22
C GLN A 34 -4.72 0.18 -15.79
N ASN A 35 -5.25 0.90 -16.78
CA ASN A 35 -4.58 2.08 -17.33
C ASN A 35 -4.38 3.18 -16.28
N MET A 36 -5.36 3.39 -15.39
CA MET A 36 -5.21 4.33 -14.28
C MET A 36 -4.01 3.96 -13.40
N PHE A 37 -3.78 2.68 -13.11
CA PHE A 37 -2.58 2.23 -12.39
C PHE A 37 -1.29 2.62 -13.10
N HIS A 38 -1.22 2.51 -14.43
CA HIS A 38 -0.06 2.92 -15.22
C HIS A 38 0.12 4.45 -15.27
N GLU A 39 -0.98 5.20 -15.28
CA GLU A 39 -1.03 6.66 -15.32
C GLU A 39 -0.73 7.33 -13.96
N LEU A 40 -0.85 6.58 -12.85
CA LEU A 40 -0.52 7.10 -11.51
C LEU A 40 0.92 7.60 -11.39
N GLY A 41 1.82 7.20 -12.30
CA GLY A 41 3.15 7.80 -12.46
C GLY A 41 4.10 7.62 -11.26
N ASN A 42 3.66 6.89 -10.23
CA ASN A 42 4.34 6.78 -8.95
C ASN A 42 4.05 5.41 -8.32
N THR A 43 5.09 4.59 -8.21
CA THR A 43 5.03 3.25 -7.63
C THR A 43 4.54 3.25 -6.18
N THR A 44 4.85 4.31 -5.40
CA THR A 44 4.36 4.43 -4.02
C THR A 44 2.84 4.53 -3.96
N ILE A 45 2.23 5.26 -4.89
CA ILE A 45 0.77 5.41 -4.94
C ILE A 45 0.14 4.07 -5.35
N VAL A 46 0.69 3.39 -6.35
CA VAL A 46 0.24 2.06 -6.78
C VAL A 46 0.24 1.06 -5.62
N LEU A 47 1.36 0.98 -4.88
CA LEU A 47 1.46 0.10 -3.71
C LEU A 47 0.50 0.51 -2.59
N GLY A 48 0.27 1.81 -2.40
CA GLY A 48 -0.71 2.32 -1.45
C GLY A 48 -2.14 1.89 -1.79
N THR A 49 -2.56 2.00 -3.05
CA THR A 49 -3.88 1.55 -3.50
C THR A 49 -4.04 0.03 -3.35
N ILE A 50 -3.01 -0.75 -3.65
CA ILE A 50 -3.03 -2.20 -3.43
C ILE A 50 -3.13 -2.51 -1.94
N HIS A 51 -2.38 -1.83 -1.09
CA HIS A 51 -2.46 -2.01 0.35
C HIS A 51 -3.88 -1.72 0.87
N GLU A 52 -4.47 -0.60 0.46
CA GLU A 52 -5.81 -0.20 0.88
C GLU A 52 -6.89 -1.19 0.44
N GLU A 53 -6.80 -1.73 -0.77
CA GLU A 53 -7.74 -2.74 -1.27
C GLU A 53 -7.71 -4.04 -0.44
N PHE A 54 -6.52 -4.56 -0.14
CA PHE A 54 -6.37 -5.89 0.45
C PHE A 54 -6.32 -5.88 1.98
N ILE A 55 -5.77 -4.82 2.58
CA ILE A 55 -5.52 -4.70 4.01
C ILE A 55 -6.44 -3.66 4.65
N GLY A 56 -6.89 -2.66 3.89
CA GLY A 56 -7.61 -1.50 4.39
C GLY A 56 -6.68 -0.32 4.72
N ASP A 57 -7.23 0.68 5.39
CA ASP A 57 -6.50 1.90 5.76
C ASP A 57 -5.28 1.57 6.63
N GLY A 58 -4.08 1.77 6.08
CA GLY A 58 -2.81 1.52 6.75
C GLY A 58 -2.61 2.40 7.99
N THR A 59 -3.19 3.60 8.03
CA THR A 59 -3.09 4.51 9.18
C THR A 59 -3.93 4.00 10.36
N LEU A 60 -5.12 3.46 10.09
CA LEU A 60 -5.96 2.83 11.11
C LEU A 60 -5.32 1.54 11.62
N THR A 61 -4.71 0.76 10.72
CA THR A 61 -4.02 -0.48 11.07
C THR A 61 -2.80 -0.20 11.95
N ASP A 62 -1.95 0.76 11.60
CA ASP A 62 -0.78 1.15 12.40
C ASP A 62 -1.20 1.67 13.78
N ARG A 63 -2.23 2.53 13.84
CA ARG A 63 -2.77 3.03 15.10
C ARG A 63 -3.23 1.89 16.02
N LYS A 64 -3.93 0.90 15.46
CA LYS A 64 -4.42 -0.26 16.21
C LYS A 64 -3.27 -1.13 16.72
N ILE A 65 -2.28 -1.42 15.88
CA ILE A 65 -1.09 -2.21 16.29
C ILE A 65 -0.33 -1.51 17.41
N ARG A 66 -0.13 -0.19 17.30
CA ARG A 66 0.50 0.60 18.37
C ARG A 66 -0.30 0.52 19.66
N GLN A 67 -1.63 0.67 19.58
CA GLN A 67 -2.49 0.55 20.75
C GLN A 67 -2.40 -0.84 21.40
N GLU A 68 -2.52 -1.92 20.62
CA GLU A 68 -2.40 -3.30 21.10
C GLU A 68 -1.03 -3.56 21.75
N PHE A 69 0.05 -3.04 21.15
CA PHE A 69 1.40 -3.13 21.72
C PHE A 69 1.51 -2.50 23.11
N PHE A 70 0.90 -1.33 23.32
CA PHE A 70 0.88 -0.67 24.63
C PHE A 70 0.00 -1.38 25.65
N GLU A 71 -1.18 -1.87 25.24
CA GLU A 71 -2.07 -2.66 26.08
C GLU A 71 -1.39 -3.96 26.55
N MET A 72 -0.65 -4.63 25.66
CA MET A 72 0.15 -5.82 26.00
C MET A 72 1.33 -5.53 26.93
N LYS A 73 1.89 -4.31 26.89
CA LYS A 73 3.07 -3.95 27.69
C LYS A 73 2.75 -3.53 29.12
N CYS A 74 1.49 -3.46 29.55
CA CYS A 74 1.10 -3.08 30.93
C CYS A 74 1.89 -1.86 31.46
N CYS A 75 2.16 -0.88 30.61
CA CYS A 75 2.90 0.32 30.99
C CYS A 75 1.98 1.52 30.87
N SER A 76 2.00 2.35 31.91
CA SER A 76 1.23 3.56 32.21
C SER A 76 1.22 4.68 31.17
N LEU A 77 1.57 4.40 29.91
CA LEU A 77 1.51 5.35 28.80
C LEU A 77 0.07 5.61 28.41
N LYS A 78 -0.26 6.90 28.26
CA LYS A 78 -1.59 7.34 27.85
C LYS A 78 -1.59 7.51 26.33
N MET A 79 -2.74 7.31 25.69
CA MET A 79 -2.87 7.38 24.21
C MET A 79 -2.32 8.68 23.60
N LYS A 80 -2.32 9.79 24.35
CA LYS A 80 -1.70 11.09 23.99
C LYS A 80 -0.17 11.07 23.82
N ASP A 81 0.49 10.03 24.32
CA ASP A 81 1.93 9.85 24.19
C ASP A 81 2.29 9.15 22.85
N LEU A 82 1.28 8.66 22.09
CA LEU A 82 1.45 8.03 20.77
C LEU A 82 1.97 9.01 19.71
N ASP A 83 1.54 10.27 19.75
CA ASP A 83 1.87 11.27 18.72
C ASP A 83 3.28 11.88 18.90
N LYS A 84 4.02 11.46 19.96
CA LYS A 84 5.35 12.00 20.30
C LYS A 84 6.53 11.12 19.86
N HIS A 85 6.28 9.95 19.27
CA HIS A 85 7.33 8.98 18.86
C HIS A 85 7.19 8.51 17.42
#